data_AF-A0A5E7JAC1-F1
#
_entry.id   AF-A0A5E7JAC1-F1
#
_cell.length_a   1.000
_cell.length_b   1.000
_cell.length_c   1.000
_cell.angle_alpha   90.00
_cell.angle_beta   90.00
_cell.angle_gamma   90.00
#
_symmetry.space_group_name_H-M   'P 1'
#
loop_
_entity.id
_entity.type
_entity.pdbx_description
1 polymer ?
#
loop_
_entity_poly.entity_id
_entity_poly.type
_entity_poly.pdbx_seq_one_letter_code
_entity_poly.pdbx_strand_id
1 'polypeptide(L)'
;MMKKPWETSITDLSTMSPAARSAAMRGGMEGWGQVGGLPEHIRYMEALVPKSRKLCHCGCRSRKSHVGKSNGVALMSGCELVVRRWVRA
;
A
#
# COMPACT_ATOMS: atom_id res chain seq x y z
N MET A 1 11.58 27.78 -5.25
CA MET A 1 12.37 26.99 -6.22
C MET A 1 11.68 25.64 -6.40
N MET A 2 11.06 25.39 -7.55
CA MET A 2 10.38 24.11 -7.81
C MET A 2 11.43 23.06 -8.18
N LYS A 3 11.43 21.92 -7.49
CA LYS A 3 12.34 20.80 -7.79
C LYS A 3 12.04 20.24 -9.18
N LYS A 4 13.07 19.81 -9.92
CA LYS A 4 12.89 19.27 -11.27
C LYS A 4 12.26 17.86 -11.17
N PRO A 5 11.41 17.44 -12.14
CA PRO A 5 10.66 16.18 -12.06
C PRO A 5 11.49 14.91 -11.84
N TRP A 6 12.74 14.91 -12.33
CA TRP A 6 13.69 13.79 -12.21
C TRP A 6 14.58 13.84 -10.96
N GLU A 7 14.46 14.91 -10.17
CA GLU A 7 15.20 15.16 -8.93
C GLU A 7 14.44 14.67 -7.68
N THR A 8 13.27 14.07 -7.92
CA THR A 8 12.44 13.44 -6.90
C THR A 8 13.17 12.20 -6.40
N SER A 9 13.96 12.36 -5.34
CA SER A 9 14.50 11.21 -4.60
C SER A 9 13.34 10.30 -4.20
N ILE A 10 13.61 9.00 -4.10
CA ILE A 10 12.70 7.94 -3.60
C ILE A 10 11.97 8.31 -2.28
N THR A 11 12.41 9.37 -1.62
CA THR A 11 11.95 9.92 -0.35
C THR A 11 10.96 11.09 -0.42
N ASP A 12 10.44 11.49 -1.59
CA ASP A 12 9.43 12.55 -1.64
C ASP A 12 8.04 12.05 -1.19
N LEU A 13 7.80 12.18 0.12
CA LEU A 13 6.53 11.88 0.79
C LEU A 13 5.32 12.56 0.15
N SER A 14 5.50 13.70 -0.52
CA SER A 14 4.39 14.45 -1.13
C SER A 14 3.76 13.73 -2.32
N THR A 15 4.53 12.88 -3.00
CA THR A 15 4.07 12.10 -4.17
C THR A 15 3.30 10.83 -3.78
N MET A 16 3.36 10.42 -2.52
CA MET A 16 2.72 9.21 -2.01
C MET A 16 1.23 9.41 -1.80
N SER A 17 0.47 8.31 -1.86
CA SER A 17 -0.92 8.31 -1.40
C SER A 17 -1.01 8.69 0.08
N PRO A 18 -2.14 9.25 0.57
CA PRO A 18 -2.28 9.59 1.99
C PRO A 18 -2.01 8.41 2.94
N ALA A 19 -2.43 7.20 2.56
CA ALA A 19 -2.22 5.99 3.35
C ALA A 19 -0.73 5.59 3.39
N ALA A 20 -0.05 5.62 2.23
CA ALA A 20 1.37 5.33 2.13
C ALA A 20 2.21 6.37 2.89
N ARG A 21 1.87 7.65 2.77
CA ARG A 21 2.52 8.74 3.50
C ARG A 21 2.39 8.57 5.01
N SER A 22 1.18 8.27 5.50
CA SER A 22 0.95 8.01 6.93
C SER A 22 1.72 6.79 7.43
N ALA A 23 1.82 5.72 6.62
CA ALA A 23 2.61 4.55 6.98
C ALA A 23 4.12 4.87 7.03
N ALA A 24 4.64 5.60 6.05
CA ALA A 24 6.03 6.05 6.02
C ALA A 24 6.38 6.96 7.21
N MET A 25 5.50 7.89 7.57
CA MET A 25 5.71 8.78 8.73
C MET A 25 5.73 8.04 10.07
N ARG A 26 5.03 6.90 10.18
CA ARG A 26 4.93 6.12 11.43
C ARG A 26 5.93 4.96 11.52
N GLY A 27 6.30 4.37 10.39
CA GLY A 27 7.16 3.18 10.31
C GLY A 27 8.52 3.41 9.64
N GLY A 28 8.83 4.64 9.22
CA GLY A 28 10.05 4.95 8.48
C GLY A 28 9.98 4.64 6.98
N MET A 29 11.10 4.88 6.29
CA MET A 29 11.24 4.66 4.83
C MET A 29 12.41 3.75 4.46
N GLU A 30 13.03 3.08 5.45
CA GLU A 30 14.11 2.15 5.18
C GLU A 30 13.58 0.99 4.32
N GLY A 31 14.25 0.73 3.19
CA GLY A 31 13.83 -0.32 2.26
C GLY A 31 12.45 -0.11 1.60
N TRP A 32 11.92 1.13 1.59
CA TRP A 32 10.60 1.40 1.05
C TRP A 32 10.45 0.94 -0.40
N GLY A 33 9.44 0.11 -0.67
CA GLY A 33 9.18 -0.49 -1.97
C GLY A 33 10.05 -1.71 -2.29
N GLN A 34 10.97 -2.11 -1.40
CA GLN A 34 11.86 -3.25 -1.58
C GLN A 34 11.50 -4.40 -0.64
N VAL A 35 11.27 -4.11 0.65
CA VAL A 35 10.97 -5.11 1.68
C VAL A 35 9.72 -4.72 2.45
N GLY A 36 8.77 -5.64 2.61
CA GLY A 36 7.52 -5.42 3.34
C GLY A 36 7.23 -6.55 4.32
N GLY A 37 6.54 -6.25 5.42
CA GLY A 37 6.07 -7.26 6.38
C GLY A 37 6.94 -7.50 7.61
N LEU A 38 7.98 -6.68 7.85
CA LEU A 38 8.71 -6.67 9.12
C LEU A 38 7.85 -6.07 10.25
N PRO A 39 8.12 -6.40 11.54
CA PRO A 39 7.32 -5.94 12.68
C PRO A 39 7.10 -4.43 12.76
N GLU A 40 8.10 -3.63 12.37
CA GLU A 40 8.11 -2.16 12.35
C GLU A 40 7.34 -1.57 11.16
N HIS A 41 7.07 -2.37 10.12
CA HIS A 41 6.42 -1.88 8.93
C HIS A 41 4.91 -1.78 9.11
N ILE A 42 4.41 -0.54 9.02
CA ILE A 42 2.99 -0.27 9.12
C ILE A 42 2.23 -0.83 7.91
N ARG A 43 1.21 -1.66 8.18
CA ARG A 43 0.26 -2.13 7.17
C ARG A 43 -0.71 -1.02 6.81
N TYR A 44 -1.05 -0.92 5.52
CA TYR A 44 -2.02 0.02 5.02
C TYR A 44 -2.72 -0.52 3.77
N MET A 45 -3.79 0.16 3.36
CA MET A 45 -4.63 -0.24 2.22
C MET A 45 -4.62 0.85 1.16
N GLU A 46 -4.66 0.42 -0.11
CA GLU A 46 -4.91 1.31 -1.26
C GLU A 46 -5.94 0.68 -2.19
N ALA A 47 -6.63 1.52 -2.96
CA ALA A 47 -7.47 1.07 -4.06
C ALA A 47 -6.62 0.37 -5.13
N LEU A 48 -7.08 -0.78 -5.61
CA LEU A 48 -6.46 -1.50 -6.70
C LEU A 48 -7.00 -0.97 -8.02
N VAL A 49 -6.11 -0.68 -8.98
CA VAL A 49 -6.53 -0.36 -10.35
C VAL A 49 -7.25 -1.60 -10.92
N PRO A 50 -8.47 -1.46 -11.47
CA PRO A 50 -9.32 -2.59 -11.86
C PRO A 50 -8.87 -3.27 -13.17
N LYS A 51 -7.60 -3.69 -13.24
CA LYS A 51 -7.00 -4.39 -14.38
C LYS A 51 -7.26 -5.90 -14.35
N SER A 52 -7.58 -6.45 -13.18
CA SER A 52 -7.72 -7.90 -12.97
C SER A 52 -9.18 -8.33 -12.89
N ARG A 53 -9.49 -9.50 -13.48
CA ARG A 53 -10.78 -10.19 -13.31
C ARG A 53 -10.83 -11.12 -12.10
N LYS A 54 -9.75 -11.18 -11.30
CA LYS A 54 -9.68 -12.06 -10.12
C LYS A 54 -10.74 -11.68 -9.09
N LEU A 55 -11.50 -12.67 -8.65
CA LEU A 55 -12.48 -12.52 -7.58
C LEU A 55 -11.80 -12.53 -6.20
N CYS A 56 -12.47 -11.95 -5.21
CA CYS A 56 -12.02 -12.00 -3.83
C CYS A 56 -12.17 -13.42 -3.24
N HIS A 57 -11.20 -13.82 -2.42
CA HIS A 57 -11.16 -15.14 -1.78
C HIS A 57 -12.04 -15.24 -0.52
N CYS A 58 -12.65 -14.15 -0.05
CA CYS A 58 -13.50 -14.18 1.15
C CYS A 58 -14.94 -14.64 0.93
N GLY A 59 -15.28 -15.06 -0.29
CA GLY A 59 -16.63 -15.52 -0.63
C GLY A 59 -17.60 -14.41 -1.04
N CYS A 60 -17.22 -13.13 -1.00
CA CYS A 60 -18.10 -12.03 -1.46
C CYS A 60 -18.35 -12.06 -2.98
N ARG A 61 -17.58 -12.85 -3.74
CA ARG A 61 -17.60 -12.99 -5.21
C ARG A 61 -17.41 -11.69 -6.00
N SER A 62 -17.16 -10.56 -5.33
CA SER A 62 -16.79 -9.31 -5.97
C SER A 62 -15.37 -9.39 -6.51
N ARG A 63 -15.06 -8.57 -7.51
CA ARG A 63 -13.68 -8.38 -7.98
C ARG A 63 -12.82 -7.82 -6.85
N LYS A 64 -11.54 -8.16 -6.84
CA LYS A 64 -10.58 -7.55 -5.93
C LYS A 64 -10.50 -6.05 -6.22
N SER A 65 -10.76 -5.23 -5.20
CA SER A 65 -10.83 -3.77 -5.32
C SER A 65 -9.73 -3.06 -4.53
N HIS A 66 -9.04 -3.77 -3.64
CA HIS A 66 -8.04 -3.18 -2.76
C HIS A 66 -6.78 -4.06 -2.68
N VAL A 67 -5.67 -3.41 -2.37
CA VAL A 67 -4.37 -4.02 -2.10
C VAL A 67 -3.95 -3.68 -0.67
N GLY A 68 -3.47 -4.69 0.05
CA GLY A 68 -2.81 -4.52 1.34
C GLY A 68 -1.32 -4.36 1.12
N LYS A 69 -0.77 -3.24 1.60
CA LYS A 69 0.65 -2.90 1.48
C LYS A 69 1.31 -2.75 2.84
N SER A 70 2.62 -2.92 2.85
CA SER A 70 3.50 -2.67 3.99
C SER A 70 4.82 -2.18 3.43
N ASN A 71 5.32 -1.04 3.94
CA ASN A 71 6.55 -0.39 3.46
C ASN A 71 6.66 -0.29 1.93
N GLY A 72 5.60 0.19 1.26
CA GLY A 72 5.55 0.30 -0.20
C GLY A 72 5.28 -1.00 -0.98
N VAL A 73 5.40 -2.17 -0.35
CA VAL A 73 5.28 -3.49 -0.99
C VAL A 73 3.87 -4.05 -0.86
N ALA A 74 3.30 -4.57 -1.95
CA ALA A 74 2.00 -5.24 -1.96
C ALA A 74 2.12 -6.69 -1.48
N LEU A 75 1.44 -7.02 -0.38
CA LEU A 75 1.50 -8.35 0.25
C LEU A 75 0.21 -9.15 0.05
N MET A 76 -0.92 -8.47 -0.13
CA MET A 76 -2.21 -9.14 -0.36
C MET A 76 -3.15 -8.31 -1.22
N SER A 77 -4.20 -8.94 -1.75
CA SER A 77 -5.28 -8.25 -2.46
C SER A 77 -6.64 -8.90 -2.21
N GLY A 78 -7.68 -8.07 -2.09
CA GLY A 78 -9.03 -8.52 -1.72
C GLY A 78 -10.10 -7.46 -1.98
N CYS A 79 -11.31 -7.72 -1.51
CA CYS A 79 -12.30 -6.67 -1.32
C CYS A 79 -11.89 -5.80 -0.13
N GLU A 80 -12.53 -4.64 0.02
CA GLU A 80 -12.20 -3.67 1.07
C GLU A 80 -12.19 -4.31 2.47
N LEU A 81 -13.23 -5.10 2.79
CA LEU A 81 -13.37 -5.72 4.10
C LEU A 81 -12.20 -6.62 4.47
N VAL A 82 -11.73 -7.45 3.53
CA VAL A 82 -10.64 -8.42 3.77
C VAL A 82 -9.32 -7.70 3.97
N VAL A 83 -9.05 -6.70 3.15
CA VAL A 83 -7.82 -5.92 3.27
C VAL A 83 -7.83 -5.11 4.56
N ARG A 84 -8.96 -4.50 4.95
CA ARG A 84 -9.10 -3.82 6.25
C ARG A 84 -8.86 -4.74 7.44
N ARG A 85 -9.37 -5.98 7.39
CA ARG A 85 -9.12 -6.98 8.45
C ARG A 85 -7.64 -7.31 8.57
N TRP A 86 -6.95 -7.50 7.45
CA TRP A 86 -5.51 -7.76 7.44
C TRP A 86 -4.67 -6.57 7.92
N VAL A 87 -5.07 -5.33 7.60
CA VAL A 87 -4.40 -4.12 8.09
C VAL A 87 -4.51 -4.00 9.62
N ARG A 88 -5.62 -4.46 10.20
CA ARG A 88 -5.87 -4.38 11.65
C ARG A 88 -5.22 -5.52 12.46
N ALA A 89 -5.02 -6.68 11.84
CA ALA A 89 -4.41 -7.85 12.46
C ALA A 89 -2.94 -7.60 12.81
#